data_AF-A0A1G8CUT5-F1
#
_entry.id   AF-A0A1G8CUT5-F1
#
_cell.length_a   1.000
_cell.length_b   1.000
_cell.length_c   1.000
_cell.angle_alpha   90.00
_cell.angle_beta   90.00
_cell.angle_gamma   90.00
#
_symmetry.space_group_name_H-M   'P 1'
#
loop_
_entity.id
_entity.type
_entity.pdbx_description
1 polymer ?
#
loop_
_entity_poly.entity_id
_entity_poly.type
_entity_poly.pdbx_seq_one_letter_code
_entity_poly.pdbx_strand_id
1 'polypeptide(L)'
;MPAPTTSSEVIPVNLTGNISIDALIFGKRWASSTITYSFPGNDSYWSTDPSKGYGPTNGEGEPWNLQAFMPLAASDQTYFSTALQQWVNVANVQFRLVAESQYAVGDIRVAYSEAKDMADAEAWSYLPLGTGFAAGGDIWIKSSSSSAQEPWIPGSYAFLTVMHEIGHALGLDHPFEARGFPSSMDTMSSTIMSYSALPGNQNSAFDFYPTTPMPLDILAIQHVYGANTTYHREDNRYQYDDARTYHETIWDSGGIDWIEYSGAQIAIIDLREGEGSLIGNAVLVGDSVSADLAQNIWIAYGAVIENASGGQGDDLLIGNRYNNILSGSGGHDDLIGREGDDTLSGGTGMDTAVFLGPRAHYAVSKSQGGYTVIDQTGADGQDSVAEIERLEFSDIGLALDMEGHAGQVAKFLGAVFGAESVNNKEYVSIGLSLLDNGMSNEALATVALDAAGARTHNETVMLLWRNLFGINPAQEQKRPYLQMLDSGEVSAAALTVFAADTPINTDNIHLVGLMQSGIEFALQSGNLA
;
A
#
# COMPACT_ATOMS: atom_id res chain seq x y z
N MET A 1 6.89 -3.42 -42.66
CA MET A 1 6.34 -4.59 -41.95
C MET A 1 7.34 -5.69 -42.11
N PRO A 2 7.65 -6.41 -41.03
CA PRO A 2 8.59 -7.52 -41.10
C PRO A 2 8.01 -8.64 -41.97
N ALA A 3 8.91 -9.49 -42.45
CA ALA A 3 8.62 -10.67 -43.26
C ALA A 3 9.24 -11.88 -42.57
N PRO A 4 8.87 -13.12 -42.93
CA PRO A 4 9.42 -14.32 -42.30
C PRO A 4 10.96 -14.39 -42.25
N THR A 5 11.65 -13.62 -43.08
CA THR A 5 13.11 -13.57 -43.21
C THR A 5 13.76 -12.29 -42.68
N THR A 6 12.99 -11.31 -42.18
CA THR A 6 13.52 -10.01 -41.74
C THR A 6 12.64 -9.38 -40.65
N SER A 7 13.24 -8.80 -39.62
CA SER A 7 12.57 -7.95 -38.62
C SER A 7 12.52 -6.46 -39.02
N SER A 8 11.74 -5.66 -38.30
CA SER A 8 11.78 -4.19 -38.40
C SER A 8 13.11 -3.61 -37.89
N GLU A 9 13.29 -2.30 -38.13
CA GLU A 9 14.46 -1.56 -37.66
C GLU A 9 14.50 -1.49 -36.12
N VAL A 10 15.70 -1.66 -35.56
CA VAL A 10 15.98 -1.42 -34.14
C VAL A 10 16.98 -0.29 -33.98
N ILE A 11 16.88 0.46 -32.89
CA ILE A 11 17.76 1.59 -32.56
C ILE A 11 18.34 1.43 -31.16
N PRO A 12 19.52 2.01 -30.89
CA PRO A 12 20.14 1.94 -29.57
C PRO A 12 19.33 2.71 -28.51
N VAL A 13 19.41 2.24 -27.28
CA VAL A 13 18.87 2.91 -26.08
C VAL A 13 20.07 3.30 -25.20
N ASN A 14 20.11 4.56 -24.76
CA ASN A 14 21.16 5.01 -23.84
C ASN A 14 20.82 4.61 -22.41
N LEU A 15 21.85 4.27 -21.63
CA LEU A 15 21.71 4.06 -20.19
C LEU A 15 21.47 5.39 -19.46
N THR A 16 20.77 5.32 -18.33
CA THR A 16 20.40 6.44 -17.45
C THR A 16 21.51 6.82 -16.47
N GLY A 17 22.39 5.87 -16.14
CA GLY A 17 23.35 5.98 -15.04
C GLY A 17 22.77 5.52 -13.68
N ASN A 18 21.51 5.09 -13.63
CA ASN A 18 20.88 4.50 -12.46
C ASN A 18 20.78 2.98 -12.63
N ILE A 19 21.47 2.22 -11.76
CA ILE A 19 21.53 0.75 -11.85
C ILE A 19 20.16 0.08 -11.72
N SER A 20 19.21 0.66 -10.98
CA SER A 20 17.86 0.10 -10.82
C SER A 20 17.05 0.11 -12.13
N ILE A 21 17.47 0.95 -13.09
CA ILE A 21 16.86 1.03 -14.43
C ILE A 21 17.77 0.34 -15.45
N ASP A 22 19.07 0.68 -15.43
CA ASP A 22 20.06 0.22 -16.41
C ASP A 22 20.24 -1.29 -16.41
N ALA A 23 20.02 -1.96 -15.27
CA ALA A 23 20.05 -3.41 -15.19
C ALA A 23 18.96 -4.10 -16.03
N LEU A 24 17.86 -3.39 -16.31
CA LEU A 24 16.75 -3.89 -17.11
C LEU A 24 16.85 -3.47 -18.57
N ILE A 25 17.90 -2.75 -19.02
CA ILE A 25 17.98 -2.23 -20.39
C ILE A 25 18.95 -3.07 -21.22
N PHE A 26 18.41 -3.79 -22.21
CA PHE A 26 19.21 -4.52 -23.22
C PHE A 26 20.13 -3.63 -24.08
N GLY A 27 19.74 -2.36 -24.24
CA GLY A 27 20.49 -1.37 -25.01
C GLY A 27 20.03 -1.21 -26.46
N LYS A 28 18.99 -1.94 -26.89
CA LYS A 28 18.29 -1.72 -28.17
C LYS A 28 16.78 -1.84 -27.98
N ARG A 29 16.04 -1.17 -28.87
CA ARG A 29 14.58 -1.24 -28.95
C ARG A 29 14.09 -1.20 -30.39
N TRP A 30 12.83 -1.53 -30.61
CA TRP A 30 12.17 -1.29 -31.89
C TRP A 30 12.18 0.21 -32.21
N ALA A 31 12.53 0.57 -33.45
CA ALA A 31 12.57 1.97 -33.87
C ALA A 31 11.17 2.61 -33.84
N SER A 32 10.17 1.85 -34.25
CA SER A 32 8.76 2.23 -34.21
C SER A 32 8.14 1.90 -32.85
N SER A 33 7.36 2.83 -32.29
CA SER A 33 6.48 2.56 -31.15
C SER A 33 5.23 1.76 -31.53
N THR A 34 4.87 1.70 -32.82
CA THR A 34 3.86 0.74 -33.30
C THR A 34 4.56 -0.55 -33.69
N ILE A 35 4.41 -1.57 -32.85
CA ILE A 35 5.03 -2.88 -32.97
C ILE A 35 3.99 -3.86 -33.49
N THR A 36 4.31 -4.61 -34.53
CA THR A 36 3.38 -5.62 -35.05
C THR A 36 3.53 -6.93 -34.32
N TYR A 37 2.45 -7.68 -34.13
CA TYR A 37 2.52 -9.04 -33.60
C TYR A 37 1.64 -9.99 -34.42
N SER A 38 1.94 -11.28 -34.37
CA SER A 38 1.18 -12.30 -35.08
C SER A 38 1.22 -13.65 -34.37
N PHE A 39 0.27 -14.51 -34.74
CA PHE A 39 0.14 -15.88 -34.23
C PHE A 39 0.45 -16.86 -35.36
N PRO A 40 1.64 -17.47 -35.38
CA PRO A 40 2.00 -18.46 -36.38
C PRO A 40 1.04 -19.66 -36.39
N GLY A 41 0.67 -20.11 -37.59
CA GLY A 41 -0.08 -21.34 -37.82
C GLY A 41 0.82 -22.50 -38.25
N ASN A 42 0.26 -23.69 -38.46
CA ASN A 42 1.00 -24.87 -38.91
C ASN A 42 1.76 -24.66 -40.23
N ASP A 43 1.24 -23.79 -41.11
CA ASP A 43 1.81 -23.48 -42.42
C ASP A 43 2.55 -22.14 -42.44
N SER A 44 2.90 -21.58 -41.27
CA SER A 44 3.64 -20.33 -41.18
C SER A 44 5.06 -20.46 -41.74
N TYR A 45 5.53 -19.38 -42.35
CA TYR A 45 6.85 -19.30 -42.95
C TYR A 45 7.87 -18.84 -41.91
N TRP A 46 9.10 -19.36 -42.01
CA TRP A 46 10.18 -19.04 -41.07
C TRP A 46 11.52 -18.90 -41.83
N SER A 47 12.44 -18.12 -41.28
CA SER A 47 13.72 -17.83 -41.92
C SER A 47 14.67 -19.01 -41.84
N THR A 48 15.13 -19.50 -42.99
CA THR A 48 16.13 -20.58 -43.05
C THR A 48 17.57 -20.11 -42.91
N ASP A 49 17.78 -18.80 -42.71
CA ASP A 49 19.11 -18.21 -42.54
C ASP A 49 19.72 -18.63 -41.18
N PRO A 50 20.91 -19.26 -41.15
CA PRO A 50 21.54 -19.73 -39.91
C PRO A 50 22.21 -18.63 -39.08
N SER A 51 22.30 -17.40 -39.59
CA SER A 51 22.98 -16.29 -38.94
C SER A 51 22.02 -15.22 -38.43
N LYS A 52 20.93 -14.99 -39.15
CA LYS A 52 19.92 -13.97 -38.84
C LYS A 52 18.51 -14.53 -38.72
N GLY A 53 18.34 -15.83 -38.87
CA GLY A 53 17.06 -16.52 -38.77
C GLY A 53 17.18 -17.73 -37.84
N TYR A 54 16.42 -18.78 -38.16
CA TYR A 54 16.34 -19.99 -37.35
C TYR A 54 17.21 -21.14 -37.90
N GLY A 55 18.01 -20.90 -38.94
CA GLY A 55 18.82 -21.94 -39.57
C GLY A 55 18.05 -22.89 -40.48
N PRO A 56 18.67 -23.96 -40.97
CA PRO A 56 18.10 -24.77 -42.04
C PRO A 56 16.89 -25.61 -41.57
N THR A 57 16.00 -25.95 -42.49
CA THR A 57 14.75 -26.69 -42.21
C THR A 57 14.94 -28.11 -41.66
N ASN A 58 16.17 -28.64 -41.67
CA ASN A 58 16.54 -29.92 -41.09
C ASN A 58 17.27 -29.76 -39.74
N GLY A 59 17.26 -28.58 -39.13
CA GLY A 59 17.79 -28.32 -37.79
C GLY A 59 16.95 -29.00 -36.70
N GLU A 60 17.57 -29.23 -35.54
CA GLU A 60 16.92 -29.88 -34.39
C GLU A 60 16.18 -28.91 -33.44
N GLY A 61 16.35 -27.59 -33.64
CA GLY A 61 15.70 -26.53 -32.86
C GLY A 61 14.44 -25.94 -33.50
N GLU A 62 13.84 -24.93 -32.86
CA GLU A 62 12.67 -24.23 -33.39
C GLU A 62 13.00 -23.45 -34.67
N PRO A 63 12.03 -23.28 -35.57
CA PRO A 63 10.75 -23.99 -35.65
C PRO A 63 10.88 -25.30 -36.46
N TRP A 64 12.10 -25.71 -36.81
CA TRP A 64 12.38 -26.67 -37.87
C TRP A 64 12.24 -28.13 -37.46
N ASN A 65 12.36 -28.42 -36.18
CA ASN A 65 11.95 -29.70 -35.66
C ASN A 65 10.41 -29.78 -35.67
N LEU A 66 9.85 -30.72 -36.43
CA LEU A 66 8.39 -30.86 -36.67
C LEU A 66 7.57 -31.16 -35.39
N GLN A 67 8.23 -31.50 -34.28
CA GLN A 67 7.59 -31.61 -32.96
C GLN A 67 7.77 -30.35 -32.11
N ALA A 68 8.72 -29.48 -32.47
CA ALA A 68 9.10 -28.29 -31.71
C ALA A 68 8.30 -27.02 -32.03
N PHE A 69 7.32 -27.04 -32.93
CA PHE A 69 6.47 -25.88 -33.19
C PHE A 69 5.00 -26.28 -33.06
N MET A 70 4.25 -25.50 -32.28
CA MET A 70 2.80 -25.63 -32.18
C MET A 70 2.13 -24.23 -32.14
N PRO A 71 1.03 -24.01 -32.89
CA PRO A 71 0.27 -22.76 -32.79
C PRO A 71 -0.32 -22.54 -31.40
N LEU A 72 -0.40 -21.29 -30.94
CA LEU A 72 -1.13 -20.95 -29.71
C LEU A 72 -2.62 -21.31 -29.83
N ALA A 73 -3.21 -21.79 -28.74
CA ALA A 73 -4.66 -21.93 -28.67
C ALA A 73 -5.35 -20.56 -28.69
N ALA A 74 -6.59 -20.51 -29.17
CA ALA A 74 -7.32 -19.25 -29.31
C ALA A 74 -7.55 -18.51 -27.98
N SER A 75 -7.68 -19.24 -26.86
CA SER A 75 -7.72 -18.67 -25.51
C SER A 75 -6.43 -17.91 -25.20
N ASP A 76 -5.29 -18.50 -25.51
CA ASP A 76 -3.98 -17.99 -25.15
C ASP A 76 -3.62 -16.78 -26.01
N GLN A 77 -4.05 -16.77 -27.28
CA GLN A 77 -3.97 -15.58 -28.14
C GLN A 77 -4.74 -14.39 -27.55
N THR A 78 -5.87 -14.65 -26.88
CA THR A 78 -6.68 -13.62 -26.22
C THR A 78 -5.93 -13.07 -25.00
N TYR A 79 -5.41 -13.95 -24.13
CA TYR A 79 -4.64 -13.53 -22.96
C TYR A 79 -3.31 -12.87 -23.31
N PHE A 80 -2.64 -13.31 -24.38
CA PHE A 80 -1.47 -12.63 -24.92
C PHE A 80 -1.77 -11.17 -25.26
N SER A 81 -2.93 -10.93 -25.90
CA SER A 81 -3.37 -9.56 -26.21
C SER A 81 -3.69 -8.76 -24.95
N THR A 82 -4.20 -9.40 -23.89
CA THR A 82 -4.37 -8.77 -22.56
C THR A 82 -3.02 -8.39 -21.94
N ALA A 83 -2.01 -9.26 -22.00
CA ALA A 83 -0.68 -8.98 -21.49
C ALA A 83 0.02 -7.84 -22.27
N LEU A 84 -0.13 -7.81 -23.61
CA LEU A 84 0.32 -6.70 -24.44
C LEU A 84 -0.32 -5.37 -24.01
N GLN A 85 -1.62 -5.39 -23.68
CA GLN A 85 -2.32 -4.18 -23.24
C GLN A 85 -1.76 -3.62 -21.94
N GLN A 86 -1.25 -4.46 -21.02
CA GLN A 86 -0.63 -3.95 -19.78
C GLN A 86 0.62 -3.09 -20.06
N TRP A 87 1.43 -3.46 -21.06
CA TRP A 87 2.56 -2.64 -21.50
C TRP A 87 2.11 -1.35 -22.22
N VAL A 88 1.01 -1.40 -22.99
CA VAL A 88 0.42 -0.21 -23.64
C VAL A 88 -0.12 0.78 -22.62
N ASN A 89 -0.68 0.31 -21.51
CA ASN A 89 -1.21 1.18 -20.45
C ASN A 89 -0.12 2.11 -19.91
N VAL A 90 1.11 1.61 -19.75
CA VAL A 90 2.19 2.31 -19.03
C VAL A 90 3.20 3.03 -19.93
N ALA A 91 3.37 2.62 -21.18
CA ALA A 91 4.35 3.20 -22.10
C ALA A 91 3.77 3.55 -23.47
N ASN A 92 4.45 4.45 -24.18
CA ASN A 92 4.11 4.89 -25.52
C ASN A 92 4.51 3.83 -26.57
N VAL A 93 3.89 2.66 -26.45
CA VAL A 93 3.92 1.54 -27.39
C VAL A 93 2.50 1.22 -27.83
N GLN A 94 2.37 0.70 -29.05
CA GLN A 94 1.10 0.24 -29.60
C GLN A 94 1.33 -1.08 -30.30
N PHE A 95 0.45 -2.04 -30.07
CA PHE A 95 0.51 -3.34 -30.72
C PHE A 95 -0.53 -3.45 -31.84
N ARG A 96 -0.09 -3.97 -32.99
CA ARG A 96 -0.99 -4.21 -34.13
C ARG A 96 -0.89 -5.66 -34.58
N LEU A 97 -1.98 -6.40 -34.43
CA LEU A 97 -2.10 -7.76 -34.95
C LEU A 97 -2.01 -7.73 -36.48
N VAL A 98 -1.18 -8.61 -37.04
CA VAL A 98 -1.05 -8.81 -38.49
C VAL A 98 -1.24 -10.29 -38.83
N ALA A 99 -1.83 -10.54 -40.00
CA ALA A 99 -2.00 -11.90 -40.50
C ALA A 99 -0.68 -12.45 -41.06
N GLU A 100 -0.37 -13.69 -40.70
CA GLU A 100 0.79 -14.42 -41.20
C GLU A 100 0.66 -14.72 -42.70
N SER A 101 1.74 -14.47 -43.44
CA SER A 101 1.88 -14.85 -44.85
C SER A 101 3.36 -14.99 -45.19
N GLN A 102 3.66 -15.48 -46.40
CA GLN A 102 5.04 -15.53 -46.90
C GLN A 102 5.71 -14.14 -47.05
N TYR A 103 4.94 -13.05 -46.95
CA TYR A 103 5.44 -11.67 -47.17
C TYR A 103 5.29 -10.76 -45.93
N ALA A 104 4.56 -11.20 -44.91
CA ALA A 104 4.24 -10.39 -43.75
C ALA A 104 4.04 -11.28 -42.52
N VAL A 105 4.69 -10.90 -41.42
CA VAL A 105 4.57 -11.47 -40.08
C VAL A 105 4.56 -10.31 -39.07
N GLY A 106 4.41 -10.60 -37.77
CA GLY A 106 4.66 -9.64 -36.69
C GLY A 106 6.15 -9.44 -36.41
N ASP A 107 6.50 -8.33 -35.76
CA ASP A 107 7.80 -8.16 -35.12
C ASP A 107 7.94 -9.06 -33.90
N ILE A 108 6.79 -9.37 -33.26
CA ILE A 108 6.66 -10.35 -32.20
C ILE A 108 5.79 -11.49 -32.72
N ARG A 109 6.36 -12.68 -32.84
CA ARG A 109 5.60 -13.90 -33.13
C ARG A 109 5.63 -14.78 -31.90
N VAL A 110 4.47 -15.25 -31.46
CA VAL A 110 4.37 -16.10 -30.27
C VAL A 110 3.84 -17.48 -30.65
N ALA A 111 4.52 -18.53 -30.18
CA ALA A 111 4.18 -19.92 -30.47
C ALA A 111 4.57 -20.85 -29.32
N TYR A 112 4.02 -22.07 -29.32
CA TYR A 112 4.48 -23.14 -28.44
C TYR A 112 5.70 -23.86 -29.04
N SER A 113 6.60 -24.33 -28.18
CA SER A 113 7.76 -25.13 -28.56
C SER A 113 8.01 -26.38 -27.71
N GLU A 114 8.55 -27.44 -28.34
CA GLU A 114 9.10 -28.65 -27.71
C GLU A 114 10.63 -28.79 -27.92
N ALA A 115 11.39 -27.73 -28.23
CA ALA A 115 12.81 -27.95 -28.42
C ALA A 115 13.50 -28.41 -27.14
N LYS A 116 14.39 -29.37 -27.35
CA LYS A 116 15.05 -30.11 -26.26
C LYS A 116 16.14 -29.32 -25.59
N ASP A 117 16.68 -28.29 -26.25
CA ASP A 117 17.78 -27.49 -25.73
C ASP A 117 17.32 -26.48 -24.67
N MET A 118 16.00 -26.27 -24.53
CA MET A 118 15.36 -25.42 -23.51
C MET A 118 14.54 -26.26 -22.52
N ALA A 119 15.03 -27.46 -22.19
CA ALA A 119 14.31 -28.47 -21.41
C ALA A 119 13.94 -28.08 -19.98
N ASP A 120 14.48 -27.00 -19.42
CA ASP A 120 14.17 -26.51 -18.06
C ASP A 120 13.48 -25.14 -18.05
N ALA A 121 13.26 -24.51 -19.20
CA ALA A 121 12.62 -23.20 -19.30
C ALA A 121 11.09 -23.30 -19.23
N GLU A 122 10.43 -22.25 -18.74
CA GLU A 122 8.97 -22.08 -18.85
C GLU A 122 8.59 -21.47 -20.21
N ALA A 123 9.36 -20.47 -20.63
CA ALA A 123 9.32 -19.80 -21.91
C ALA A 123 10.69 -19.13 -22.18
N TRP A 124 10.85 -18.57 -23.37
CA TRP A 124 11.94 -17.65 -23.68
C TRP A 124 11.55 -16.73 -24.83
N SER A 125 12.25 -15.60 -24.92
CA SER A 125 12.02 -14.56 -25.90
C SER A 125 13.34 -14.10 -26.49
N TYR A 126 13.32 -13.80 -27.78
CA TYR A 126 14.44 -13.14 -28.42
C TYR A 126 14.28 -11.63 -28.25
N LEU A 127 15.27 -10.99 -27.64
CA LEU A 127 15.37 -9.53 -27.54
C LEU A 127 15.36 -8.87 -28.94
N PRO A 128 15.26 -7.53 -29.06
CA PRO A 128 15.44 -6.80 -30.33
C PRO A 128 16.88 -6.89 -30.88
N LEU A 129 17.30 -8.08 -31.34
CA LEU A 129 18.69 -8.49 -31.60
C LEU A 129 19.43 -7.57 -32.60
N GLY A 130 18.72 -7.03 -33.58
CA GLY A 130 19.28 -6.22 -34.65
C GLY A 130 18.34 -6.08 -35.84
N THR A 131 18.56 -5.05 -36.66
CA THR A 131 17.78 -4.85 -37.89
C THR A 131 17.98 -6.03 -38.84
N GLY A 132 16.88 -6.68 -39.21
CA GLY A 132 16.86 -7.81 -40.13
C GLY A 132 17.18 -9.17 -39.51
N PHE A 133 17.19 -9.29 -38.17
CA PHE A 133 17.23 -10.58 -37.48
C PHE A 133 15.79 -11.11 -37.35
N ALA A 134 15.44 -12.11 -38.17
CA ALA A 134 14.08 -12.64 -38.30
C ALA A 134 13.50 -13.24 -37.02
N ALA A 135 14.35 -13.70 -36.09
CA ALA A 135 13.92 -14.22 -34.79
C ALA A 135 13.74 -13.13 -33.73
N GLY A 136 14.26 -11.91 -33.95
CA GLY A 136 14.21 -10.86 -32.93
C GLY A 136 12.77 -10.48 -32.61
N GLY A 137 12.41 -10.49 -31.32
CA GLY A 137 11.06 -10.28 -30.80
C GLY A 137 10.22 -11.53 -30.65
N ASP A 138 10.61 -12.67 -31.24
CA ASP A 138 9.80 -13.88 -31.18
C ASP A 138 9.81 -14.50 -29.78
N ILE A 139 8.65 -14.99 -29.36
CA ILE A 139 8.39 -15.59 -28.05
C ILE A 139 8.01 -17.05 -28.23
N TRP A 140 8.59 -17.90 -27.40
CA TRP A 140 8.35 -19.32 -27.39
C TRP A 140 7.92 -19.76 -26.00
N ILE A 141 6.72 -20.32 -25.90
CA ILE A 141 6.24 -20.94 -24.66
C ILE A 141 6.51 -22.43 -24.75
N LYS A 142 7.19 -23.00 -23.77
CA LYS A 142 7.50 -24.44 -23.84
C LYS A 142 6.24 -25.25 -23.62
N SER A 143 5.81 -26.06 -24.58
CA SER A 143 4.52 -26.77 -24.53
C SER A 143 4.41 -27.75 -23.34
N SER A 144 5.53 -28.24 -22.81
CA SER A 144 5.56 -29.13 -21.65
C SER A 144 5.68 -28.41 -20.31
N SER A 145 5.79 -27.07 -20.29
CA SER A 145 5.92 -26.29 -19.06
C SER A 145 4.59 -26.10 -18.36
N SER A 146 4.63 -25.67 -17.10
CA SER A 146 3.41 -25.31 -16.37
C SER A 146 2.72 -24.13 -17.03
N SER A 147 3.47 -23.15 -17.52
CA SER A 147 2.94 -21.97 -18.21
C SER A 147 2.19 -22.30 -19.50
N ALA A 148 2.51 -23.40 -20.19
CA ALA A 148 1.74 -23.84 -21.37
C ALA A 148 0.50 -24.67 -21.03
N GLN A 149 0.47 -25.32 -19.85
CA GLN A 149 -0.61 -26.24 -19.47
C GLN A 149 -1.71 -25.57 -18.66
N GLU A 150 -1.38 -24.45 -18.01
CA GLU A 150 -2.31 -23.67 -17.21
C GLU A 150 -2.90 -22.48 -17.98
N PRO A 151 -4.16 -22.09 -17.72
CA PRO A 151 -4.74 -20.88 -18.29
C PRO A 151 -3.96 -19.62 -17.92
N TRP A 152 -3.78 -18.72 -18.89
CA TRP A 152 -3.09 -17.43 -18.72
C TRP A 152 -4.00 -16.37 -18.08
N ILE A 153 -4.69 -16.75 -17.01
CA ILE A 153 -5.58 -15.85 -16.26
C ILE A 153 -4.71 -14.87 -15.45
N PRO A 154 -5.01 -13.56 -15.42
CA PRO A 154 -4.32 -12.61 -14.54
C PRO A 154 -4.28 -13.11 -13.10
N GLY A 155 -3.08 -13.08 -12.50
CA GLY A 155 -2.80 -13.65 -11.17
C GLY A 155 -2.14 -15.02 -11.22
N SER A 156 -2.18 -15.71 -12.37
CA SER A 156 -1.48 -16.98 -12.56
C SER A 156 -0.01 -16.75 -12.93
N TYR A 157 0.84 -17.71 -12.55
CA TYR A 157 2.24 -17.73 -12.99
C TYR A 157 2.37 -17.74 -14.52
N ALA A 158 1.47 -18.42 -15.22
CA ALA A 158 1.47 -18.47 -16.69
C ALA A 158 1.23 -17.08 -17.32
N PHE A 159 0.33 -16.27 -16.74
CA PHE A 159 0.12 -14.89 -17.21
C PHE A 159 1.36 -14.01 -16.96
N LEU A 160 2.00 -14.15 -15.79
CA LEU A 160 3.25 -13.47 -15.49
C LEU A 160 4.34 -13.84 -16.50
N THR A 161 4.55 -15.13 -16.78
CA THR A 161 5.52 -15.62 -17.76
C THR A 161 5.33 -14.95 -19.11
N VAL A 162 4.09 -14.87 -19.61
CA VAL A 162 3.81 -14.23 -20.91
C VAL A 162 4.10 -12.74 -20.87
N MET A 163 3.70 -12.04 -19.81
CA MET A 163 3.97 -10.62 -19.64
C MET A 163 5.49 -10.34 -19.55
N HIS A 164 6.25 -11.22 -18.89
CA HIS A 164 7.71 -11.22 -18.80
C HIS A 164 8.37 -11.39 -20.18
N GLU A 165 7.95 -12.38 -20.97
CA GLU A 165 8.52 -12.60 -22.31
C GLU A 165 8.22 -11.45 -23.29
N ILE A 166 7.08 -10.77 -23.11
CA ILE A 166 6.80 -9.52 -23.83
C ILE A 166 7.80 -8.42 -23.41
N GLY A 167 8.17 -8.33 -22.13
CA GLY A 167 9.22 -7.43 -21.65
C GLY A 167 10.54 -7.62 -22.40
N HIS A 168 11.00 -8.87 -22.53
CA HIS A 168 12.16 -9.21 -23.36
C HIS A 168 11.96 -8.81 -24.82
N ALA A 169 10.82 -9.13 -25.43
CA ALA A 169 10.53 -8.78 -26.81
C ALA A 169 10.50 -7.25 -27.06
N LEU A 170 10.27 -6.46 -26.00
CA LEU A 170 10.36 -5.01 -26.00
C LEU A 170 11.77 -4.45 -25.72
N GLY A 171 12.69 -5.28 -25.22
CA GLY A 171 14.09 -4.93 -24.97
C GLY A 171 14.44 -4.74 -23.50
N LEU A 172 13.71 -5.39 -22.58
CA LEU A 172 14.08 -5.45 -21.16
C LEU A 172 14.89 -6.71 -20.85
N ASP A 173 15.93 -6.59 -20.05
CA ASP A 173 16.76 -7.71 -19.58
C ASP A 173 16.34 -8.16 -18.18
N HIS A 174 16.82 -9.33 -17.76
CA HIS A 174 16.72 -9.75 -16.35
C HIS A 174 17.62 -8.88 -15.46
N PRO A 175 17.17 -8.49 -14.25
CA PRO A 175 17.94 -7.60 -13.38
C PRO A 175 19.26 -8.22 -12.89
N PHE A 176 19.30 -9.56 -12.73
CA PHE A 176 20.46 -10.29 -12.19
C PHE A 176 21.58 -10.50 -13.21
N GLU A 177 21.38 -10.19 -14.50
CA GLU A 177 22.45 -10.20 -15.49
C GLU A 177 23.43 -9.03 -15.29
N ALA A 178 22.92 -7.91 -14.76
CA ALA A 178 23.73 -6.74 -14.45
C ALA A 178 24.43 -6.87 -13.09
N ARG A 179 25.76 -6.72 -13.10
CA ARG A 179 26.53 -6.66 -11.86
C ARG A 179 26.16 -5.43 -11.05
N GLY A 180 25.70 -5.64 -9.81
CA GLY A 180 25.45 -4.58 -8.84
C GLY A 180 23.98 -4.18 -8.69
N PHE A 181 23.06 -4.87 -9.35
CA PHE A 181 21.64 -4.71 -9.03
C PHE A 181 21.38 -5.13 -7.56
N PRO A 182 20.67 -4.31 -6.75
CA PRO A 182 20.45 -4.62 -5.34
C PRO A 182 19.59 -5.88 -5.16
N SER A 183 20.07 -6.84 -4.37
CA SER A 183 19.30 -8.07 -4.09
C SER A 183 17.97 -7.79 -3.37
N SER A 184 17.87 -6.67 -2.64
CA SER A 184 16.62 -6.22 -2.01
C SER A 184 15.55 -5.80 -3.01
N MET A 185 15.94 -5.43 -4.23
CA MET A 185 15.04 -5.06 -5.34
C MET A 185 14.87 -6.20 -6.35
N ASP A 186 15.62 -7.32 -6.19
CA ASP A 186 15.47 -8.49 -7.06
C ASP A 186 14.27 -9.31 -6.61
N THR A 187 13.10 -8.74 -6.85
CA THR A 187 11.79 -9.36 -6.61
C THR A 187 10.86 -9.09 -7.77
N MET A 188 9.95 -10.04 -8.01
CA MET A 188 8.85 -9.91 -8.96
C MET A 188 7.87 -8.79 -8.57
N SER A 189 7.82 -8.35 -7.31
CA SER A 189 7.07 -7.15 -6.91
C SER A 189 7.77 -5.84 -7.27
N SER A 190 9.09 -5.85 -7.49
CA SER A 190 9.84 -4.69 -7.97
C SER A 190 9.88 -4.64 -9.50
N THR A 191 10.14 -5.80 -10.12
CA THR A 191 10.19 -6.00 -11.58
C THR A 191 9.80 -7.43 -11.91
N ILE A 192 8.84 -7.60 -12.82
CA ILE A 192 8.45 -8.92 -13.31
C ILE A 192 9.58 -9.63 -14.08
N MET A 193 10.63 -8.90 -14.45
CA MET A 193 11.84 -9.47 -15.05
C MET A 193 12.69 -10.26 -14.05
N SER A 194 12.42 -10.15 -12.74
CA SER A 194 13.05 -11.00 -11.72
C SER A 194 12.52 -12.44 -11.76
N TYR A 195 13.34 -13.37 -11.28
CA TYR A 195 12.95 -14.78 -11.03
C TYR A 195 12.58 -15.05 -9.58
N SER A 196 12.64 -14.04 -8.71
CA SER A 196 12.47 -14.22 -7.27
C SER A 196 11.18 -13.56 -6.79
N ALA A 197 10.36 -14.23 -6.00
CA ALA A 197 9.22 -13.58 -5.33
C ALA A 197 9.68 -12.85 -4.05
N LEU A 198 10.51 -13.51 -3.24
CA LEU A 198 11.28 -12.95 -2.12
C LEU A 198 12.62 -12.36 -2.61
N PRO A 199 13.18 -11.32 -1.95
CA PRO A 199 14.44 -10.68 -2.34
C PRO A 199 15.59 -11.64 -2.67
N GLY A 200 15.93 -11.75 -3.96
CA GLY A 200 17.03 -12.56 -4.48
C GLY A 200 16.89 -14.09 -4.34
N ASN A 201 15.71 -14.60 -3.94
CA ASN A 201 15.46 -16.03 -3.77
C ASN A 201 14.62 -16.60 -4.93
N GLN A 202 15.28 -17.19 -5.91
CA GLN A 202 14.60 -17.78 -7.09
C GLN A 202 13.79 -19.05 -6.80
N ASN A 203 13.83 -19.59 -5.57
CA ASN A 203 13.00 -20.73 -5.16
C ASN A 203 11.71 -20.29 -4.44
N SER A 204 11.41 -19.01 -4.46
CA SER A 204 10.22 -18.44 -3.84
C SER A 204 9.13 -18.18 -4.86
N ALA A 205 7.88 -18.17 -4.40
CA ALA A 205 6.69 -18.04 -5.22
C ALA A 205 5.63 -17.17 -4.52
N PHE A 206 4.71 -16.62 -5.32
CA PHE A 206 3.45 -16.07 -4.82
C PHE A 206 2.33 -17.09 -4.95
N ASP A 207 1.31 -16.97 -4.11
CA ASP A 207 0.02 -17.61 -4.35
C ASP A 207 -0.86 -16.84 -5.36
N PHE A 208 -0.55 -15.56 -5.58
CA PHE A 208 -1.14 -14.70 -6.60
C PHE A 208 -0.09 -13.76 -7.22
N TYR A 209 0.20 -13.95 -8.50
CA TYR A 209 1.29 -13.26 -9.21
C TYR A 209 0.88 -11.89 -9.76
N PRO A 210 1.86 -10.99 -10.04
CA PRO A 210 1.59 -9.69 -10.66
C PRO A 210 0.72 -9.77 -11.93
N THR A 211 -0.24 -8.86 -12.05
CA THR A 211 -1.17 -8.75 -13.18
C THR A 211 -0.81 -7.61 -14.16
N THR A 212 0.19 -6.81 -13.80
CA THR A 212 0.72 -5.66 -14.54
C THR A 212 2.25 -5.64 -14.52
N PRO A 213 2.92 -4.86 -15.40
CA PRO A 213 4.30 -4.44 -15.15
C PRO A 213 4.40 -3.79 -13.76
N MET A 214 5.49 -4.08 -13.05
CA MET A 214 5.75 -3.61 -11.70
C MET A 214 6.61 -2.33 -11.71
N PRO A 215 6.84 -1.63 -10.58
CA PRO A 215 7.33 -0.24 -10.61
C PRO A 215 8.63 -0.02 -11.41
N LEU A 216 9.60 -0.94 -11.33
CA LEU A 216 10.84 -0.83 -12.11
C LEU A 216 10.66 -1.22 -13.59
N ASP A 217 9.70 -2.10 -13.92
CA ASP A 217 9.36 -2.39 -15.31
C ASP A 217 8.78 -1.16 -15.99
N ILE A 218 7.88 -0.46 -15.31
CA ILE A 218 7.27 0.78 -15.79
C ILE A 218 8.36 1.84 -15.95
N LEU A 219 9.20 2.06 -14.93
CA LEU A 219 10.26 3.05 -15.01
C LEU A 219 11.24 2.76 -16.17
N ALA A 220 11.62 1.50 -16.38
CA ALA A 220 12.50 1.09 -17.47
C ALA A 220 11.83 1.23 -18.84
N ILE A 221 10.61 0.73 -19.01
CA ILE A 221 9.94 0.74 -20.32
C ILE A 221 9.56 2.16 -20.75
N GLN A 222 9.24 3.04 -19.80
CA GLN A 222 9.03 4.47 -20.07
C GLN A 222 10.32 5.18 -20.44
N HIS A 223 11.47 4.78 -19.92
CA HIS A 223 12.77 5.28 -20.42
C HIS A 223 13.05 4.81 -21.85
N VAL A 224 12.69 3.56 -22.17
CA VAL A 224 12.90 2.97 -23.50
C VAL A 224 11.98 3.61 -24.56
N TYR A 225 10.68 3.70 -24.30
CA TYR A 225 9.67 4.10 -25.30
C TYR A 225 8.94 5.42 -24.99
N GLY A 226 9.15 6.00 -23.82
CA GLY A 226 8.37 7.14 -23.31
C GLY A 226 7.15 6.68 -22.51
N ALA A 227 6.72 7.50 -21.54
CA ALA A 227 5.50 7.27 -20.77
C ALA A 227 4.23 7.41 -21.60
N ASN A 228 3.19 6.60 -21.30
CA ASN A 228 1.86 6.83 -21.86
C ASN A 228 1.15 7.93 -21.07
N THR A 229 1.14 9.15 -21.60
CA THR A 229 0.54 10.32 -20.95
C THR A 229 -0.97 10.48 -21.24
N THR A 230 -1.63 9.42 -21.69
CA THR A 230 -3.06 9.43 -22.06
C THR A 230 -3.88 8.36 -21.36
N TYR A 231 -3.21 7.38 -20.74
CA TYR A 231 -3.87 6.36 -19.93
C TYR A 231 -4.19 6.97 -18.57
N HIS A 232 -5.48 7.01 -18.23
CA HIS A 232 -6.00 7.62 -16.99
C HIS A 232 -5.38 9.00 -16.77
N ARG A 233 -5.88 10.00 -17.50
CA ARG A 233 -5.37 11.38 -17.48
C ARG A 233 -6.42 12.38 -16.96
N GLU A 234 -7.48 11.85 -16.38
CA GLU A 234 -8.61 12.59 -15.85
C GLU A 234 -8.78 12.13 -14.39
N ASP A 235 -9.73 12.68 -13.65
CA ASP A 235 -9.94 12.23 -12.26
C ASP A 235 -10.40 10.76 -12.23
N ASN A 236 -9.57 9.90 -11.66
CA ASN A 236 -9.74 8.45 -11.63
C ASN A 236 -10.03 7.93 -10.21
N ARG A 237 -10.82 6.85 -10.11
CA ARG A 237 -11.12 6.15 -8.84
C ARG A 237 -10.77 4.67 -8.96
N TYR A 238 -9.75 4.25 -8.23
CA TYR A 238 -9.26 2.87 -8.15
C TYR A 238 -9.95 2.18 -6.97
N GLN A 239 -10.85 1.25 -7.27
CA GLN A 239 -11.76 0.66 -6.27
C GLN A 239 -11.33 -0.77 -5.91
N TYR A 240 -11.14 -1.00 -4.61
CA TYR A 240 -10.68 -2.26 -4.03
C TYR A 240 -11.65 -2.80 -2.97
N ASP A 241 -11.68 -4.13 -2.83
CA ASP A 241 -12.61 -4.85 -1.95
C ASP A 241 -12.00 -6.15 -1.40
N ASP A 242 -12.69 -6.81 -0.47
CA ASP A 242 -12.29 -8.10 0.11
C ASP A 242 -12.65 -9.31 -0.78
N ALA A 243 -13.34 -9.09 -1.90
CA ALA A 243 -13.83 -10.19 -2.75
C ALA A 243 -12.77 -10.67 -3.74
N ARG A 244 -11.70 -9.90 -3.95
CA ARG A 244 -10.66 -10.19 -4.95
C ARG A 244 -9.27 -10.13 -4.34
N THR A 245 -8.33 -10.78 -5.02
CA THR A 245 -6.89 -10.64 -4.76
C THR A 245 -6.33 -9.76 -5.86
N TYR A 246 -5.50 -8.80 -5.48
CA TYR A 246 -4.84 -7.87 -6.36
C TYR A 246 -3.33 -8.09 -6.25
N HIS A 247 -2.59 -7.83 -7.32
CA HIS A 247 -1.13 -7.74 -7.30
C HIS A 247 -0.73 -6.92 -8.54
N GLU A 248 -0.70 -5.60 -8.41
CA GLU A 248 -0.62 -4.69 -9.56
C GLU A 248 0.08 -3.38 -9.21
N THR A 249 0.46 -2.64 -10.25
CA THR A 249 0.98 -1.28 -10.15
C THR A 249 0.09 -0.31 -10.91
N ILE A 250 -0.33 0.74 -10.23
CA ILE A 250 -1.09 1.85 -10.80
C ILE A 250 -0.13 2.75 -11.58
N TRP A 251 -0.40 2.90 -12.88
CA TRP A 251 0.07 4.02 -13.68
C TRP A 251 -1.12 4.93 -13.94
N ASP A 252 -0.96 6.19 -13.54
CA ASP A 252 -1.86 7.29 -13.82
C ASP A 252 -1.04 8.46 -14.37
N SER A 253 -1.54 9.14 -15.40
CA SER A 253 -0.82 10.22 -16.08
C SER A 253 -1.29 11.62 -15.70
N GLY A 254 -2.24 11.73 -14.79
CA GLY A 254 -2.66 12.94 -14.12
C GLY A 254 -4.17 13.01 -13.92
N GLY A 255 -4.61 13.94 -13.09
CA GLY A 255 -5.99 13.96 -12.63
C GLY A 255 -5.98 14.37 -11.17
N ILE A 256 -7.10 14.19 -10.48
CA ILE A 256 -7.15 14.09 -9.03
C ILE A 256 -7.75 12.74 -8.69
N ASP A 257 -6.90 11.85 -8.20
CA ASP A 257 -7.15 10.42 -8.19
C ASP A 257 -7.38 9.88 -6.78
N TRP A 258 -8.08 8.76 -6.71
CA TRP A 258 -8.46 8.12 -5.46
C TRP A 258 -8.11 6.64 -5.47
N ILE A 259 -7.49 6.16 -4.40
CA ILE A 259 -7.60 4.76 -3.98
C ILE A 259 -8.77 4.66 -3.00
N GLU A 260 -9.76 3.84 -3.33
CA GLU A 260 -10.95 3.63 -2.50
C GLU A 260 -11.05 2.16 -2.10
N TYR A 261 -10.97 1.87 -0.80
CA TYR A 261 -11.17 0.53 -0.28
C TYR A 261 -12.50 0.45 0.48
N SER A 262 -13.29 -0.59 0.21
CA SER A 262 -14.63 -0.77 0.82
C SER A 262 -14.77 -2.07 1.62
N GLY A 263 -13.65 -2.70 1.99
CA GLY A 263 -13.63 -3.94 2.77
C GLY A 263 -13.71 -3.70 4.28
N ALA A 264 -13.62 -4.78 5.04
CA ALA A 264 -13.62 -4.77 6.51
C ALA A 264 -12.32 -5.37 7.11
N GLN A 265 -11.39 -5.82 6.26
CA GLN A 265 -10.04 -6.16 6.70
C GLN A 265 -9.22 -4.90 6.91
N ILE A 266 -8.18 -4.98 7.75
CA ILE A 266 -7.17 -3.93 7.90
C ILE A 266 -6.49 -3.72 6.55
N ALA A 267 -6.48 -2.47 6.08
CA ALA A 267 -5.71 -2.02 4.93
C ALA A 267 -4.55 -1.13 5.36
N ILE A 268 -3.43 -1.24 4.63
CA ILE A 268 -2.34 -0.27 4.67
C ILE A 268 -2.28 0.37 3.29
N ILE A 269 -2.64 1.65 3.19
CA ILE A 269 -2.70 2.39 1.93
C ILE A 269 -1.57 3.43 1.94
N ASP A 270 -0.65 3.32 0.99
CA ASP A 270 0.49 4.23 0.84
C ASP A 270 0.44 4.93 -0.53
N LEU A 271 0.28 6.26 -0.51
CA LEU A 271 0.13 7.08 -1.71
C LEU A 271 1.47 7.53 -2.32
N ARG A 272 2.61 7.10 -1.78
CA ARG A 272 3.93 7.49 -2.28
C ARG A 272 4.29 6.67 -3.52
N GLU A 273 4.88 7.35 -4.50
CA GLU A 273 5.37 6.69 -5.72
C GLU A 273 6.43 5.63 -5.41
N GLY A 274 6.33 4.48 -6.08
CA GLY A 274 7.23 3.33 -5.90
C GLY A 274 6.96 2.50 -4.64
N GLU A 275 6.02 2.91 -3.78
CA GLU A 275 5.67 2.19 -2.56
C GLU A 275 4.46 1.27 -2.77
N GLY A 276 4.37 0.25 -1.92
CA GLY A 276 3.35 -0.78 -1.97
C GLY A 276 2.39 -0.72 -0.79
N SER A 277 1.13 -0.97 -1.07
CA SER A 277 0.00 -1.06 -0.12
C SER A 277 -0.37 -2.52 0.15
N LEU A 278 -1.17 -2.76 1.20
CA LEU A 278 -1.81 -4.04 1.53
C LEU A 278 -3.32 -3.81 1.55
N ILE A 279 -4.03 -4.24 0.50
CA ILE A 279 -5.47 -3.98 0.34
C ILE A 279 -6.21 -5.26 -0.11
N GLY A 280 -7.34 -5.57 0.53
CA GLY A 280 -8.19 -6.70 0.16
C GLY A 280 -7.59 -8.06 0.55
N ASN A 281 -7.80 -9.10 -0.25
CA ASN A 281 -7.23 -10.42 0.07
C ASN A 281 -5.70 -10.37 0.03
N ALA A 282 -5.08 -10.90 1.09
CA ALA A 282 -3.64 -11.04 1.21
C ALA A 282 -3.03 -11.84 0.06
N VAL A 283 -1.85 -11.39 -0.39
CA VAL A 283 -0.96 -12.16 -1.25
C VAL A 283 0.12 -12.76 -0.36
N LEU A 284 0.26 -14.08 -0.39
CA LEU A 284 1.31 -14.78 0.33
C LEU A 284 2.52 -14.95 -0.59
N VAL A 285 3.69 -14.62 -0.04
CA VAL A 285 4.99 -14.81 -0.69
C VAL A 285 5.86 -15.71 0.17
N GLY A 286 6.45 -16.74 -0.42
CA GLY A 286 7.20 -17.69 0.40
C GLY A 286 8.03 -18.67 -0.38
N ASP A 287 8.79 -19.45 0.36
CA ASP A 287 9.51 -20.61 -0.14
C ASP A 287 9.11 -21.87 0.66
N SER A 288 9.90 -22.94 0.57
CA SER A 288 9.62 -24.18 1.32
C SER A 288 9.71 -24.05 2.85
N VAL A 289 10.20 -22.92 3.38
CA VAL A 289 10.52 -22.71 4.80
C VAL A 289 9.60 -21.68 5.44
N SER A 290 9.33 -20.55 4.76
CA SER A 290 8.52 -19.46 5.30
C SER A 290 7.55 -18.87 4.27
N ALA A 291 6.48 -18.26 4.77
CA ALA A 291 5.55 -17.45 4.00
C ALA A 291 5.30 -16.13 4.75
N ASP A 292 5.38 -15.02 4.01
CA ASP A 292 5.19 -13.65 4.46
C ASP A 292 4.05 -13.01 3.64
N LEU A 293 3.62 -11.81 4.03
CA LEU A 293 2.69 -10.99 3.25
C LEU A 293 3.45 -10.17 2.21
N ALA A 294 2.96 -10.15 0.98
CA ALA A 294 3.45 -9.26 -0.06
C ALA A 294 2.55 -8.03 -0.19
N GLN A 295 3.16 -6.85 -0.31
CA GLN A 295 2.46 -5.65 -0.78
C GLN A 295 1.92 -5.90 -2.18
N ASN A 296 0.68 -5.46 -2.41
CA ASN A 296 -0.12 -5.96 -3.51
C ASN A 296 -0.71 -4.86 -4.41
N ILE A 297 -0.83 -3.61 -3.95
CA ILE A 297 -1.16 -2.46 -4.79
C ILE A 297 0.01 -1.47 -4.74
N TRP A 298 0.66 -1.25 -5.88
CA TRP A 298 1.83 -0.36 -5.99
C TRP A 298 1.48 0.89 -6.78
N ILE A 299 2.21 1.98 -6.55
CA ILE A 299 2.13 3.18 -7.40
C ILE A 299 3.41 3.29 -8.24
N ALA A 300 3.29 3.49 -9.54
CA ALA A 300 4.45 3.63 -10.42
C ALA A 300 5.23 4.91 -10.11
N TYR A 301 6.55 4.89 -10.35
CA TYR A 301 7.37 6.10 -10.33
C TYR A 301 6.83 7.13 -11.35
N GLY A 302 6.70 8.38 -10.92
CA GLY A 302 6.16 9.48 -11.73
C GLY A 302 4.63 9.54 -11.83
N ALA A 303 3.90 8.53 -11.33
CA ALA A 303 2.46 8.64 -11.11
C ALA A 303 2.17 9.36 -9.78
N VAL A 304 1.03 10.02 -9.69
CA VAL A 304 0.56 10.67 -8.46
C VAL A 304 -0.87 10.19 -8.21
N ILE A 305 -1.13 9.78 -6.97
CA ILE A 305 -2.49 9.53 -6.48
C ILE A 305 -2.69 10.45 -5.28
N GLU A 306 -3.68 11.34 -5.35
CA GLU A 306 -3.84 12.40 -4.38
C GLU A 306 -4.61 11.95 -3.14
N ASN A 307 -5.51 10.97 -3.24
CA ASN A 307 -6.47 10.71 -2.18
C ASN A 307 -6.64 9.23 -1.87
N ALA A 308 -7.01 8.94 -0.62
CA ALA A 308 -7.32 7.59 -0.15
C ALA A 308 -8.56 7.57 0.74
N SER A 309 -9.35 6.50 0.63
CA SER A 309 -10.33 6.12 1.64
C SER A 309 -10.12 4.69 2.12
N GLY A 310 -9.97 4.52 3.43
CA GLY A 310 -10.03 3.25 4.14
C GLY A 310 -11.43 2.64 4.13
N GLY A 311 -11.50 1.41 4.62
CA GLY A 311 -12.67 0.55 4.69
C GLY A 311 -13.39 0.62 6.03
N GLN A 312 -13.62 -0.53 6.66
CA GLN A 312 -14.31 -0.68 7.95
C GLN A 312 -13.41 -1.33 9.01
N GLY A 313 -12.14 -1.55 8.68
CA GLY A 313 -11.12 -2.10 9.57
C GLY A 313 -10.26 -0.99 10.16
N ASP A 314 -9.35 -1.34 11.07
CA ASP A 314 -8.41 -0.40 11.67
C ASP A 314 -7.26 -0.13 10.67
N ASP A 315 -7.43 0.88 9.81
CA ASP A 315 -6.58 1.08 8.63
C ASP A 315 -5.42 2.06 8.90
N LEU A 316 -4.34 1.92 8.12
CA LEU A 316 -3.23 2.88 8.07
C LEU A 316 -3.22 3.56 6.71
N LEU A 317 -3.41 4.88 6.69
CA LEU A 317 -3.39 5.71 5.48
C LEU A 317 -2.19 6.65 5.51
N ILE A 318 -1.33 6.53 4.50
CA ILE A 318 -0.11 7.34 4.35
C ILE A 318 -0.24 8.17 3.07
N GLY A 319 -0.25 9.49 3.23
CA GLY A 319 -0.20 10.46 2.15
C GLY A 319 1.16 10.50 1.45
N ASN A 320 1.36 11.49 0.58
CA ASN A 320 2.59 11.70 -0.16
C ASN A 320 3.16 13.10 0.07
N ARG A 321 3.62 13.80 -0.96
CA ARG A 321 4.22 15.13 -0.84
C ARG A 321 3.30 16.26 -1.33
N TYR A 322 2.09 15.87 -1.71
CA TYR A 322 1.08 16.73 -2.27
C TYR A 322 -0.08 16.81 -1.30
N ASN A 323 -0.96 17.79 -1.48
CA ASN A 323 -2.15 17.92 -0.66
C ASN A 323 -3.06 16.71 -0.86
N ASN A 324 -3.21 15.91 0.20
CA ASN A 324 -3.99 14.69 0.18
C ASN A 324 -5.35 14.86 0.88
N ILE A 325 -6.35 14.10 0.44
CA ILE A 325 -7.56 13.84 1.22
C ILE A 325 -7.51 12.39 1.68
N LEU A 326 -7.40 12.18 2.99
CA LEU A 326 -7.35 10.88 3.64
C LEU A 326 -8.59 10.70 4.51
N SER A 327 -9.35 9.62 4.27
CA SER A 327 -10.55 9.26 5.03
C SER A 327 -10.40 7.86 5.59
N GLY A 328 -10.33 7.70 6.91
CA GLY A 328 -10.30 6.38 7.56
C GLY A 328 -11.60 5.58 7.35
N SER A 329 -12.72 6.30 7.33
CA SER A 329 -14.09 5.80 7.20
C SER A 329 -14.61 5.17 8.49
N GLY A 330 -14.23 3.96 8.83
CA GLY A 330 -14.60 3.40 10.13
C GLY A 330 -13.65 2.31 10.57
N GLY A 331 -13.50 2.14 11.88
CA GLY A 331 -12.37 1.41 12.44
C GLY A 331 -11.60 2.36 13.35
N HIS A 332 -10.47 1.92 13.90
CA HIS A 332 -9.52 2.81 14.58
C HIS A 332 -8.37 3.11 13.62
N ASP A 333 -8.46 4.23 12.92
CA ASP A 333 -7.59 4.52 11.78
C ASP A 333 -6.41 5.42 12.15
N ASP A 334 -5.24 5.11 11.59
CA ASP A 334 -4.03 5.94 11.67
C ASP A 334 -3.83 6.69 10.34
N LEU A 335 -3.85 8.02 10.39
CA LEU A 335 -3.72 8.89 9.22
C LEU A 335 -2.44 9.72 9.29
N ILE A 336 -1.54 9.53 8.31
CA ILE A 336 -0.29 10.28 8.16
C ILE A 336 -0.37 11.12 6.87
N GLY A 337 -0.62 12.42 6.99
CA GLY A 337 -0.69 13.35 5.84
C GLY A 337 0.65 13.53 5.13
N ARG A 338 1.71 13.84 5.92
CA ARG A 338 3.07 14.20 5.48
C ARG A 338 3.10 15.62 4.88
N GLU A 339 3.96 15.84 3.87
CA GLU A 339 4.17 17.15 3.28
C GLU A 339 2.96 17.55 2.44
N GLY A 340 2.49 18.78 2.55
CA GLY A 340 1.28 19.24 1.88
C GLY A 340 0.32 19.94 2.84
N ASP A 341 -0.73 20.53 2.29
CA ASP A 341 -1.88 20.98 3.09
C ASP A 341 -2.97 19.91 2.99
N ASP A 342 -3.05 19.03 3.98
CA ASP A 342 -3.87 17.82 3.91
C ASP A 342 -5.26 17.98 4.54
N THR A 343 -6.18 17.13 4.13
CA THR A 343 -7.48 16.94 4.79
C THR A 343 -7.56 15.54 5.34
N LEU A 344 -7.54 15.43 6.67
CA LEU A 344 -7.58 14.17 7.42
C LEU A 344 -8.94 14.02 8.10
N SER A 345 -9.68 12.96 7.77
CA SER A 345 -10.95 12.59 8.40
C SER A 345 -10.84 11.17 8.94
N GLY A 346 -10.93 10.96 10.25
CA GLY A 346 -10.89 9.61 10.83
C GLY A 346 -12.17 8.85 10.49
N GLY A 347 -13.31 9.42 10.89
CA GLY A 347 -14.62 8.87 10.59
C GLY A 347 -15.26 8.32 11.85
N THR A 348 -15.67 7.04 11.85
CA THR A 348 -16.20 6.41 13.06
C THR A 348 -15.16 5.54 13.74
N GLY A 349 -14.81 5.89 14.97
CA GLY A 349 -13.97 5.04 15.80
C GLY A 349 -13.13 5.86 16.76
N MET A 350 -11.90 5.41 16.98
CA MET A 350 -10.90 6.08 17.80
C MET A 350 -9.69 6.31 16.90
N ASP A 351 -9.71 7.44 16.21
CA ASP A 351 -8.82 7.68 15.09
C ASP A 351 -7.66 8.60 15.51
N THR A 352 -6.51 8.38 14.88
CA THR A 352 -5.27 9.10 15.18
C THR A 352 -4.74 9.80 13.93
N ALA A 353 -4.58 11.12 14.01
CA ALA A 353 -3.77 11.86 13.05
C ALA A 353 -2.32 11.93 13.56
N VAL A 354 -1.38 11.43 12.76
CA VAL A 354 0.03 11.27 13.15
C VAL A 354 0.88 12.33 12.45
N PHE A 355 1.65 13.07 13.24
CA PHE A 355 2.55 14.13 12.81
C PHE A 355 4.00 13.75 13.16
N LEU A 356 4.88 13.75 12.16
CA LEU A 356 6.23 13.18 12.30
C LEU A 356 7.21 14.05 13.10
N GLY A 357 6.87 15.33 13.33
CA GLY A 357 7.65 16.25 14.16
C GLY A 357 7.23 16.25 15.64
N PRO A 358 8.01 16.90 16.53
CA PRO A 358 7.62 17.07 17.93
C PRO A 358 6.49 18.10 18.07
N ARG A 359 5.63 17.96 19.10
CA ARG A 359 4.48 18.84 19.36
C ARG A 359 4.83 20.33 19.31
N ALA A 360 6.02 20.70 19.76
CA ALA A 360 6.48 22.08 19.80
C ALA A 360 6.60 22.76 18.42
N HIS A 361 6.63 21.99 17.33
CA HIS A 361 6.65 22.51 15.97
C HIS A 361 5.26 22.90 15.48
N TYR A 362 4.19 22.39 16.10
CA TYR A 362 2.85 22.49 15.57
C TYR A 362 2.00 23.50 16.34
N ALA A 363 1.21 24.31 15.63
CA ALA A 363 0.11 25.07 16.21
C ALA A 363 -1.20 24.33 15.94
N VAL A 364 -1.94 23.99 17.01
CA VAL A 364 -3.24 23.32 16.93
C VAL A 364 -4.32 24.32 17.29
N SER A 365 -5.29 24.53 16.39
CA SER A 365 -6.40 25.48 16.57
C SER A 365 -7.74 24.81 16.31
N LYS A 366 -8.67 24.89 17.27
CA LYS A 366 -10.01 24.35 17.13
C LYS A 366 -10.90 25.25 16.25
N SER A 367 -11.71 24.64 15.38
CA SER A 367 -12.71 25.30 14.54
C SER A 367 -14.08 24.61 14.65
N GLN A 368 -15.11 25.11 13.97
CA GLN A 368 -16.46 24.54 14.05
C GLN A 368 -16.56 23.11 13.48
N GLY A 369 -15.63 22.72 12.60
CA GLY A 369 -15.64 21.42 11.91
C GLY A 369 -14.51 20.47 12.29
N GLY A 370 -13.69 20.80 13.29
CA GLY A 370 -12.50 20.02 13.65
C GLY A 370 -11.38 20.91 14.16
N TYR A 371 -10.14 20.60 13.75
CA TYR A 371 -8.92 21.29 14.10
C TYR A 371 -8.14 21.68 12.85
N THR A 372 -7.37 22.75 12.95
CA THR A 372 -6.30 23.06 12.01
C THR A 372 -4.97 22.83 12.73
N VAL A 373 -4.11 22.03 12.12
CA VAL A 373 -2.76 21.75 12.63
C VAL A 373 -1.76 22.37 11.64
N ILE A 374 -0.92 23.28 12.13
CA ILE A 374 0.02 24.03 11.28
C ILE A 374 1.43 23.72 11.75
N ASP A 375 2.26 23.14 10.88
CA ASP A 375 3.69 23.03 11.13
C ASP A 375 4.37 24.40 10.95
N GLN A 376 4.96 24.91 12.03
CA GLN A 376 5.65 26.20 12.06
C GLN A 376 7.07 26.12 11.48
N THR A 377 7.57 24.92 11.17
CA THR A 377 8.87 24.70 10.52
C THR A 377 8.75 24.60 9.00
N GLY A 378 7.57 24.26 8.49
CA GLY A 378 7.23 24.19 7.06
C GLY A 378 7.61 22.86 6.38
N ALA A 379 7.72 21.77 7.15
CA ALA A 379 7.99 20.43 6.65
C ALA A 379 6.72 19.61 6.34
N ASP A 380 5.67 19.68 7.17
CA ASP A 380 4.33 19.13 6.83
C ASP A 380 3.58 20.15 5.98
N GLY A 381 3.02 21.19 6.61
CA GLY A 381 2.17 22.18 5.97
C GLY A 381 1.05 22.63 6.91
N GLN A 382 -0.12 22.91 6.36
CA GLN A 382 -1.34 23.24 7.10
C GLN A 382 -2.45 22.21 6.86
N ASP A 383 -2.77 21.43 7.89
CA ASP A 383 -3.71 20.33 7.80
C ASP A 383 -5.06 20.68 8.42
N SER A 384 -6.12 20.22 7.76
CA SER A 384 -7.49 20.21 8.26
C SER A 384 -7.81 18.83 8.83
N VAL A 385 -8.02 18.75 10.13
CA VAL A 385 -8.24 17.51 10.87
C VAL A 385 -9.66 17.47 11.42
N ALA A 386 -10.47 16.50 11.01
CA ALA A 386 -11.85 16.32 11.48
C ALA A 386 -12.07 14.86 11.90
N GLU A 387 -13.05 14.63 12.77
CA GLU A 387 -13.44 13.25 13.16
C GLU A 387 -12.24 12.43 13.64
N ILE A 388 -11.38 13.05 14.46
CA ILE A 388 -10.13 12.49 14.98
C ILE A 388 -10.09 12.75 16.49
N GLU A 389 -9.86 11.69 17.25
CA GLU A 389 -9.84 11.71 18.72
C GLU A 389 -8.43 11.95 19.25
N ARG A 390 -7.39 11.58 18.50
CA ARG A 390 -5.99 11.65 18.92
C ARG A 390 -5.14 12.37 17.87
N LEU A 391 -4.31 13.31 18.32
CA LEU A 391 -3.14 13.74 17.55
C LEU A 391 -1.91 13.11 18.19
N GLU A 392 -1.11 12.40 17.39
CA GLU A 392 0.18 11.87 17.82
C GLU A 392 1.30 12.69 17.20
N PHE A 393 2.22 13.17 18.04
CA PHE A 393 3.47 13.80 17.59
C PHE A 393 4.64 12.89 17.97
N SER A 394 5.83 13.13 17.44
CA SER A 394 7.01 12.28 17.75
C SER A 394 7.42 12.23 19.23
N ASP A 395 6.92 13.12 20.09
CA ASP A 395 7.30 13.24 21.50
C ASP A 395 6.16 13.06 22.50
N ILE A 396 4.93 13.47 22.16
CA ILE A 396 3.73 13.37 23.01
C ILE A 396 2.47 13.18 22.16
N GLY A 397 1.39 12.75 22.80
CA GLY A 397 0.06 12.77 22.20
C GLY A 397 -0.83 13.89 22.73
N LEU A 398 -1.88 14.23 21.99
CA LEU A 398 -2.94 15.17 22.37
C LEU A 398 -4.31 14.54 22.12
N ALA A 399 -5.10 14.35 23.17
CA ALA A 399 -6.45 13.81 23.06
C ALA A 399 -7.48 14.95 22.93
N LEU A 400 -8.37 14.82 21.96
CA LEU A 400 -9.27 15.88 21.49
C LEU A 400 -10.75 15.66 21.86
N ASP A 401 -11.12 14.42 22.19
CA ASP A 401 -12.48 13.97 22.51
C ASP A 401 -12.88 14.35 23.95
N MET A 402 -12.90 15.65 24.21
CA MET A 402 -13.22 16.19 25.55
C MET A 402 -14.68 15.96 25.98
N GLU A 403 -15.55 15.53 25.06
CA GLU A 403 -16.91 15.05 25.35
C GLU A 403 -16.98 13.52 25.50
N GLY A 404 -15.89 12.81 25.18
CA GLY A 404 -15.72 11.36 25.25
C GLY A 404 -14.71 10.92 26.32
N HIS A 405 -13.82 10.02 25.96
CA HIS A 405 -12.88 9.36 26.87
C HIS A 405 -11.89 10.35 27.48
N ALA A 406 -11.32 11.29 26.72
CA ALA A 406 -10.40 12.29 27.27
C ALA A 406 -11.05 13.18 28.34
N GLY A 407 -12.28 13.62 28.10
CA GLY A 407 -13.07 14.37 29.09
C GLY A 407 -13.31 13.57 30.36
N GLN A 408 -13.63 12.29 30.22
CA GLN A 408 -13.86 11.41 31.35
C GLN A 408 -12.58 11.15 32.16
N VAL A 409 -11.45 10.94 31.49
CA VAL A 409 -10.14 10.81 32.14
C VAL A 409 -9.82 12.08 32.93
N ALA A 410 -9.93 13.27 32.31
CA ALA A 410 -9.67 14.54 32.97
C ALA A 410 -10.53 14.72 34.24
N LYS A 411 -11.83 14.37 34.17
CA LYS A 411 -12.74 14.43 35.32
C LYS A 411 -12.33 13.47 36.44
N PHE A 412 -11.96 12.23 36.13
CA PHE A 412 -11.50 11.28 37.15
C PHE A 412 -10.19 11.72 37.79
N LEU A 413 -9.25 12.22 37.00
CA LEU A 413 -7.99 12.78 37.49
C LEU A 413 -8.26 13.90 38.49
N GLY A 414 -9.09 14.88 38.11
CA GLY A 414 -9.50 15.97 39.00
C GLY A 414 -10.12 15.50 40.30
N ALA A 415 -11.08 14.56 40.24
CA ALA A 415 -11.82 14.10 41.40
C ALA A 415 -10.97 13.24 42.35
N VAL A 416 -10.11 12.37 41.81
CA VAL A 416 -9.39 11.34 42.59
C VAL A 416 -7.97 11.78 42.97
N PHE A 417 -7.25 12.45 42.07
CA PHE A 417 -5.85 12.85 42.27
C PHE A 417 -5.69 14.37 42.42
N GLY A 418 -6.76 15.15 42.24
CA GLY A 418 -6.76 16.61 42.35
C GLY A 418 -6.57 17.29 40.99
N ALA A 419 -6.99 18.55 40.89
CA ALA A 419 -7.10 19.25 39.60
C ALA A 419 -5.79 19.30 38.79
N GLU A 420 -4.64 19.51 39.44
CA GLU A 420 -3.32 19.57 38.77
C GLU A 420 -2.91 18.27 38.09
N SER A 421 -3.52 17.14 38.47
CA SER A 421 -3.17 15.84 37.89
C SER A 421 -3.56 15.69 36.42
N VAL A 422 -4.41 16.58 35.88
CA VAL A 422 -4.68 16.64 34.42
C VAL A 422 -3.44 17.00 33.60
N ASN A 423 -2.41 17.58 34.23
CA ASN A 423 -1.11 17.87 33.59
C ASN A 423 -0.13 16.68 33.67
N ASN A 424 -0.49 15.59 34.34
CA ASN A 424 0.34 14.40 34.44
C ASN A 424 0.08 13.49 33.24
N LYS A 425 0.90 13.66 32.20
CA LYS A 425 0.81 12.96 30.91
C LYS A 425 0.77 11.43 31.03
N GLU A 426 1.44 10.86 32.03
CA GLU A 426 1.42 9.42 32.28
C GLU A 426 0.07 8.95 32.83
N TYR A 427 -0.51 9.73 33.73
CA TYR A 427 -1.84 9.41 34.27
C TYR A 427 -2.92 9.56 33.21
N VAL A 428 -2.80 10.58 32.36
CA VAL A 428 -3.69 10.74 31.19
C VAL A 428 -3.54 9.53 30.26
N SER A 429 -2.30 9.16 29.89
CA SER A 429 -2.02 8.01 29.01
C SER A 429 -2.60 6.71 29.54
N ILE A 430 -2.41 6.42 30.83
CA ILE A 430 -3.01 5.23 31.48
C ILE A 430 -4.54 5.29 31.41
N GLY A 431 -5.15 6.43 31.76
CA GLY A 431 -6.61 6.58 31.75
C GLY A 431 -7.20 6.39 30.35
N LEU A 432 -6.60 7.03 29.34
CA LEU A 432 -7.03 6.92 27.94
C LEU A 432 -6.92 5.48 27.47
N SER A 433 -5.74 4.86 27.64
CA SER A 433 -5.51 3.46 27.24
C SER A 433 -6.53 2.50 27.84
N LEU A 434 -6.93 2.69 29.10
CA LEU A 434 -7.95 1.84 29.71
C LEU A 434 -9.35 2.05 29.09
N LEU A 435 -9.79 3.29 28.90
CA LEU A 435 -11.11 3.58 28.32
C LEU A 435 -11.19 3.22 26.83
N ASP A 436 -10.15 3.53 26.06
CA ASP A 436 -10.05 3.25 24.63
C ASP A 436 -10.08 1.72 24.38
N ASN A 437 -9.58 0.92 25.32
CA ASN A 437 -9.71 -0.55 25.31
C ASN A 437 -11.02 -1.08 25.94
N GLY A 438 -12.04 -0.23 26.08
CA GLY A 438 -13.40 -0.63 26.47
C GLY A 438 -13.64 -0.75 27.99
N MET A 439 -12.74 -0.25 28.84
CA MET A 439 -13.01 -0.19 30.28
C MET A 439 -14.20 0.73 30.59
N SER A 440 -15.08 0.30 31.48
CA SER A 440 -16.19 1.14 31.93
C SER A 440 -15.74 2.23 32.92
N ASN A 441 -16.51 3.31 33.01
CA ASN A 441 -16.25 4.40 33.96
C ASN A 441 -16.18 3.93 35.43
N GLU A 442 -17.03 2.98 35.85
CA GLU A 442 -16.95 2.46 37.22
C GLU A 442 -15.71 1.58 37.46
N ALA A 443 -15.29 0.82 36.45
CA ALA A 443 -14.05 0.05 36.53
C ALA A 443 -12.83 1.00 36.60
N LEU A 444 -12.80 2.04 35.77
CA LEU A 444 -11.75 3.06 35.83
C LEU A 444 -11.75 3.80 37.17
N ALA A 445 -12.93 4.16 37.69
CA ALA A 445 -13.05 4.77 39.02
C ALA A 445 -12.48 3.87 40.12
N THR A 446 -12.71 2.56 40.03
CA THR A 446 -12.14 1.58 40.96
C THR A 446 -10.61 1.56 40.88
N VAL A 447 -10.06 1.49 39.66
CA VAL A 447 -8.60 1.56 39.43
C VAL A 447 -8.01 2.85 40.01
N ALA A 448 -8.65 3.99 39.78
CA ALA A 448 -8.21 5.28 40.27
C ALA A 448 -8.23 5.36 41.81
N LEU A 449 -9.33 4.93 42.45
CA LEU A 449 -9.42 4.87 43.92
C LEU A 449 -8.35 3.95 44.52
N ASP A 450 -8.13 2.81 43.87
CA ASP A 450 -7.14 1.84 44.31
C ASP A 450 -5.71 2.37 44.21
N ALA A 451 -5.40 3.10 43.15
CA ALA A 451 -4.13 3.79 42.96
C ALA A 451 -3.96 4.95 43.96
N ALA A 452 -5.03 5.66 44.31
CA ALA A 452 -5.04 6.70 45.33
C ALA A 452 -4.98 6.16 46.78
N GLY A 453 -5.14 4.84 46.95
CA GLY A 453 -5.10 4.18 48.26
C GLY A 453 -6.36 4.35 49.11
N ALA A 454 -7.50 4.75 48.53
CA ALA A 454 -8.77 4.83 49.24
C ALA A 454 -9.41 3.44 49.33
N ARG A 455 -9.32 2.77 50.50
CA ARG A 455 -9.78 1.38 50.70
C ARG A 455 -11.08 1.28 51.50
N THR A 456 -11.51 2.37 52.12
CA THR A 456 -12.73 2.42 52.94
C THR A 456 -13.67 3.51 52.46
N HIS A 457 -14.97 3.37 52.73
CA HIS A 457 -15.99 4.38 52.39
C HIS A 457 -15.64 5.77 52.95
N ASN A 458 -15.10 5.84 54.16
CA ASN A 458 -14.67 7.10 54.76
C ASN A 458 -13.45 7.70 54.07
N GLU A 459 -12.47 6.89 53.64
CA GLU A 459 -11.35 7.38 52.85
C GLU A 459 -11.80 7.89 51.48
N THR A 460 -12.70 7.18 50.80
CA THR A 460 -13.28 7.62 49.51
C THR A 460 -13.95 8.98 49.65
N VAL A 461 -14.89 9.14 50.61
CA VAL A 461 -15.61 10.42 50.78
C VAL A 461 -14.65 11.55 51.16
N MET A 462 -13.67 11.30 52.04
CA MET A 462 -12.68 12.32 52.40
C MET A 462 -11.78 12.71 51.22
N LEU A 463 -11.34 11.73 50.41
CA LEU A 463 -10.49 11.94 49.24
C LEU A 463 -11.19 12.83 48.23
N LEU A 464 -12.37 12.41 47.76
CA LEU A 464 -13.15 13.13 46.76
C LEU A 464 -13.47 14.53 47.26
N TRP A 465 -13.97 14.66 48.49
CA TRP A 465 -14.33 15.97 49.04
C TRP A 465 -13.13 16.92 49.14
N ARG A 466 -11.97 16.43 49.58
CA ARG A 466 -10.76 17.26 49.67
C ARG A 466 -10.32 17.75 48.29
N ASN A 467 -10.39 16.91 47.26
CA ASN A 467 -9.99 17.30 45.91
C ASN A 467 -10.99 18.26 45.26
N LEU A 468 -12.29 18.10 45.54
CA LEU A 468 -13.33 18.98 45.01
C LEU A 468 -13.35 20.35 45.73
N PHE A 469 -13.19 20.37 47.06
CA PHE A 469 -13.42 21.58 47.88
C PHE A 469 -12.16 22.16 48.54
N GLY A 470 -11.01 21.49 48.44
CA GLY A 470 -9.75 21.92 49.05
C GLY A 470 -9.66 21.75 50.58
N ILE A 471 -10.71 21.23 51.23
CA ILE A 471 -10.81 21.08 52.69
C ILE A 471 -11.37 19.69 53.04
N ASN A 472 -11.14 19.22 54.27
CA ASN A 472 -11.79 17.98 54.74
C ASN A 472 -13.27 18.23 55.08
N PRO A 473 -14.17 17.28 54.78
CA PRO A 473 -15.59 17.41 55.15
C PRO A 473 -15.78 17.33 56.66
N ALA A 474 -16.67 18.17 57.19
CA ALA A 474 -17.21 17.99 58.53
C ALA A 474 -18.02 16.68 58.62
N GLN A 475 -18.21 16.17 59.83
CA GLN A 475 -18.88 14.88 60.03
C GLN A 475 -20.31 14.85 59.48
N GLU A 476 -21.05 15.95 59.60
CA GLU A 476 -22.40 16.07 59.05
C GLU A 476 -22.44 16.13 57.52
N GLN A 477 -21.37 16.61 56.89
CA GLN A 477 -21.26 16.70 55.43
C GLN A 477 -20.98 15.34 54.80
N LYS A 478 -20.12 14.52 55.43
CA LYS A 478 -19.84 13.16 54.93
C LYS A 478 -20.91 12.13 55.28
N ARG A 479 -21.71 12.35 56.32
CA ARG A 479 -22.69 11.38 56.84
C ARG A 479 -23.68 10.85 55.78
N PRO A 480 -24.29 11.67 54.91
CA PRO A 480 -25.22 11.16 53.89
C PRO A 480 -24.53 10.20 52.90
N TYR A 481 -23.34 10.55 52.43
CA TYR A 481 -22.58 9.71 51.49
C TYR A 481 -22.12 8.40 52.13
N LEU A 482 -21.68 8.44 53.39
CA LEU A 482 -21.34 7.21 54.13
C LEU A 482 -22.55 6.30 54.28
N GLN A 483 -23.72 6.84 54.58
CA GLN A 483 -24.95 6.05 54.69
C GLN A 483 -25.30 5.35 53.37
N MET A 484 -25.15 6.03 52.23
CA MET A 484 -25.40 5.46 50.90
C MET A 484 -24.40 4.34 50.56
N LEU A 485 -23.12 4.52 50.91
CA LEU A 485 -22.08 3.52 50.68
C LEU A 485 -22.27 2.30 51.60
N ASP A 486 -22.51 2.53 52.90
CA ASP A 486 -22.66 1.47 53.91
C ASP A 486 -23.94 0.64 53.71
N SER A 487 -25.01 1.27 53.16
CA SER A 487 -26.25 0.57 52.80
C SER A 487 -26.16 -0.20 51.48
N GLY A 488 -25.11 0.05 50.68
CA GLY A 488 -24.96 -0.49 49.33
C GLY A 488 -25.88 0.17 48.29
N GLU A 489 -26.46 1.32 48.59
CA GLU A 489 -27.29 2.09 47.65
C GLU A 489 -26.45 2.62 46.48
N VAL A 490 -25.20 3.01 46.75
CA VAL A 490 -24.22 3.47 45.76
C VAL A 490 -22.88 2.80 46.05
N SER A 491 -22.17 2.36 45.02
CA SER A 491 -20.80 1.83 45.16
C SER A 491 -19.78 2.97 45.30
N ALA A 492 -18.60 2.69 45.85
CA ALA A 492 -17.52 3.69 45.90
C ALA A 492 -17.12 4.20 44.50
N ALA A 493 -17.16 3.31 43.51
CA ALA A 493 -16.94 3.64 42.10
C ALA A 493 -18.04 4.59 41.58
N ALA A 494 -19.31 4.25 41.76
CA ALA A 494 -20.43 5.09 41.33
C ALA A 494 -20.42 6.48 42.01
N LEU A 495 -20.10 6.55 43.30
CA LEU A 495 -19.92 7.84 43.98
C LEU A 495 -18.78 8.66 43.37
N THR A 496 -17.71 8.01 42.95
CA THR A 496 -16.57 8.66 42.29
C THR A 496 -16.94 9.20 40.91
N VAL A 497 -17.73 8.45 40.13
CA VAL A 497 -18.30 8.95 38.87
C VAL A 497 -19.14 10.20 39.12
N PHE A 498 -20.04 10.18 40.12
CA PHE A 498 -20.85 11.34 40.46
C PHE A 498 -20.01 12.55 40.89
N ALA A 499 -18.94 12.33 41.66
CA ALA A 499 -18.02 13.39 42.06
C ALA A 499 -17.28 13.99 40.85
N ALA A 500 -16.82 13.13 39.93
CA ALA A 500 -16.12 13.50 38.71
C ALA A 500 -16.97 14.38 37.78
N ASP A 501 -18.29 14.11 37.71
CA ASP A 501 -19.22 14.87 36.88
C ASP A 501 -19.79 16.14 37.55
N THR A 502 -19.36 16.49 38.76
CA THR A 502 -19.85 17.71 39.40
C THR A 502 -19.34 18.98 38.69
N PRO A 503 -20.16 20.06 38.63
CA PRO A 503 -19.71 21.36 38.12
C PRO A 503 -18.46 21.88 38.83
N ILE A 504 -18.32 21.59 40.13
CA ILE A 504 -17.16 21.97 40.93
C ILE A 504 -15.89 21.31 40.38
N ASN A 505 -15.95 20.02 40.07
CA ASN A 505 -14.79 19.32 39.51
C ASN A 505 -14.46 19.84 38.10
N THR A 506 -15.49 20.03 37.25
CA THR A 506 -15.27 20.55 35.88
C THR A 506 -14.70 21.98 35.89
N ASP A 507 -15.09 22.80 36.86
CA ASP A 507 -14.51 24.14 37.05
C ASP A 507 -13.07 24.05 37.56
N ASN A 508 -12.80 23.19 38.55
CA ASN A 508 -11.47 22.99 39.13
C ASN A 508 -10.43 22.54 38.10
N ILE A 509 -10.80 21.63 37.18
CA ILE A 509 -9.90 21.15 36.12
C ILE A 509 -9.88 22.06 34.89
N HIS A 510 -10.63 23.17 34.91
CA HIS A 510 -10.80 24.07 33.77
C HIS A 510 -11.24 23.34 32.49
N LEU A 511 -12.24 22.46 32.59
CA LEU A 511 -12.67 21.59 31.49
C LEU A 511 -13.00 22.38 30.21
N VAL A 512 -13.62 23.55 30.34
CA VAL A 512 -13.92 24.44 29.19
C VAL A 512 -12.66 24.87 28.44
N GLY A 513 -11.54 25.06 29.15
CA GLY A 513 -10.24 25.33 28.54
C GLY A 513 -9.70 24.10 27.81
N LEU A 514 -9.76 22.94 28.45
CA LEU A 514 -9.37 21.67 27.84
C LEU A 514 -10.20 21.33 26.59
N MET A 515 -11.50 21.68 26.56
CA MET A 515 -12.35 21.54 25.37
C MET A 515 -11.86 22.35 24.17
N GLN A 516 -11.00 23.36 24.37
CA GLN A 516 -10.37 24.13 23.29
C GLN A 516 -8.97 23.60 22.94
N SER A 517 -8.20 23.13 23.93
CA SER A 517 -6.80 22.76 23.76
C SER A 517 -6.52 21.26 23.62
N GLY A 518 -7.48 20.39 23.97
CA GLY A 518 -7.22 18.98 24.24
C GLY A 518 -6.47 18.76 25.56
N ILE A 519 -6.14 17.49 25.85
CA ILE A 519 -5.33 17.07 27.00
C ILE A 519 -4.10 16.27 26.52
N GLU A 520 -2.91 16.66 26.97
CA GLU A 520 -1.66 16.02 26.57
C GLU A 520 -1.45 14.69 27.31
N PHE A 521 -0.94 13.69 26.60
CA PHE A 521 -0.62 12.37 27.16
C PHE A 521 0.76 11.89 26.73
N ALA A 522 1.34 10.98 27.52
CA ALA A 522 2.62 10.37 27.22
C ALA A 522 2.42 9.24 26.19
N LEU A 523 3.25 9.20 25.16
CA LEU A 523 3.26 8.08 24.22
C LEU A 523 3.68 6.82 24.96
N GLN A 524 2.97 5.72 24.71
CA GLN A 524 3.41 4.44 25.23
C GLN A 524 4.67 4.03 24.46
N SER A 525 5.73 3.66 25.18
CA SER A 525 6.96 3.17 24.57
C SER A 525 6.68 1.86 23.82
N GLY A 526 6.43 1.92 22.50
CA GLY A 526 6.19 0.74 21.67
C GLY A 526 5.49 0.90 20.32
N ASN A 527 4.88 2.05 19.97
CA ASN A 527 3.97 2.12 18.80
C ASN A 527 4.56 2.68 17.48
N LEU A 528 5.87 2.93 17.40
CA LEU A 528 6.51 3.22 16.11
C LEU A 528 7.38 2.02 15.71
N ALA A 529 6.79 1.11 14.94
CA ALA A 529 7.51 0.05 14.21
C ALA A 529 6.90 -0.11 12.82
#